data_AF-A0A1B9YGS0-F1
#
_entry.id   AF-A0A1B9YGS0-F1
#
_cell.length_a   1.000
_cell.length_b   1.000
_cell.length_c   1.000
_cell.angle_alpha   90.00
_cell.angle_beta   90.00
_cell.angle_gamma   90.00
#
_symmetry.space_group_name_H-M   'P 1'
#
loop_
_entity.id
_entity.type
_entity.pdbx_description
1 polymer ?
#
loop_
_entity_poly.entity_id
_entity_poly.type
_entity_poly.pdbx_seq_one_letter_code
_entity_poly.pdbx_strand_id
1 'polypeptide(L)'
;MKLPKHTERSQAILARVANWGFPEDVLQRIGALTLVWGQFESNLETTIWALRADEVAGIRPWTDKTSVSDWIRELGKPWSRFPVPAQQILQMASLAALDLMDYRHAVVHGAMLASPTMPTFIRNPAWHGEVRKRPSHDAHVDRNLLDMAIDSAWTLCQVAVTARGACADPKTSSIVSLKSHVARARSMANELRHLTVLISDEKY
;
A
#
# COMPACT_ATOMS: atom_id res chain seq x y z
N MET A 1 4.44 -20.72 35.11
CA MET A 1 3.46 -19.64 35.36
C MET A 1 2.27 -19.87 34.43
N LYS A 2 1.03 -19.79 34.91
CA LYS A 2 -0.17 -19.99 34.06
C LYS A 2 -0.39 -18.75 33.19
N LEU A 3 -0.66 -18.93 31.90
CA LEU A 3 -0.92 -17.81 30.99
C LEU A 3 -2.24 -17.11 31.35
N PRO A 4 -2.38 -15.80 31.07
CA PRO A 4 -3.67 -15.14 31.14
C PRO A 4 -4.70 -15.81 30.20
N LYS A 5 -5.96 -15.92 30.64
CA LYS A 5 -7.03 -16.57 29.85
C LYS A 5 -7.20 -15.98 28.44
N HIS A 6 -6.98 -14.68 28.26
CA HIS A 6 -7.07 -14.03 26.95
C HIS A 6 -5.91 -14.44 26.03
N THR A 7 -4.71 -14.68 26.58
CA THR A 7 -3.56 -15.19 25.85
C THR A 7 -3.81 -16.61 25.35
N GLU A 8 -4.34 -17.49 26.21
CA GLU A 8 -4.71 -18.87 25.83
C GLU A 8 -5.75 -18.87 24.70
N ARG A 9 -6.79 -18.03 24.82
CA ARG A 9 -7.83 -17.89 23.77
C ARG A 9 -7.27 -17.34 22.47
N SER A 10 -6.39 -16.35 22.54
CA SER A 10 -5.74 -15.77 21.36
C SER A 10 -4.88 -16.80 20.62
N GLN A 11 -4.11 -17.62 21.34
CA GLN A 11 -3.34 -18.72 20.75
C GLN A 11 -4.24 -19.73 20.03
N ALA A 12 -5.39 -20.10 20.63
CA ALA A 12 -6.35 -20.98 19.99
C ALA A 12 -6.98 -20.37 18.71
N ILE A 13 -7.18 -19.05 18.68
CA ILE A 13 -7.66 -18.35 17.49
C ILE A 13 -6.58 -18.35 16.40
N LEU A 14 -5.32 -18.03 16.75
CA LEU A 14 -4.21 -18.03 15.80
C LEU A 14 -4.00 -19.41 15.16
N ALA A 15 -4.12 -20.49 15.94
CA ALA A 15 -4.08 -21.86 15.40
C ALA A 15 -5.20 -22.15 14.40
N ARG A 16 -6.41 -21.60 14.62
CA ARG A 16 -7.53 -21.73 13.66
C ARG A 16 -7.30 -20.93 12.39
N VAL A 17 -6.79 -19.71 12.54
CA VAL A 17 -6.47 -18.82 11.41
C VAL A 17 -5.35 -19.42 10.54
N ALA A 18 -4.36 -20.08 11.15
CA ALA A 18 -3.34 -20.82 10.41
C ALA A 18 -3.95 -21.90 9.50
N ASN A 19 -4.96 -22.63 10.00
CA ASN A 19 -5.68 -23.64 9.21
C ASN A 19 -6.53 -23.04 8.08
N TRP A 20 -6.75 -21.72 8.06
CA TRP A 20 -7.42 -21.02 6.95
C TRP A 20 -6.46 -20.57 5.84
N GLY A 21 -5.17 -20.91 5.94
CA GLY A 21 -4.14 -20.51 4.98
C GLY A 21 -3.24 -19.38 5.47
N PHE A 22 -3.40 -18.93 6.72
CA PHE A 22 -2.68 -17.78 7.28
C PHE A 22 -1.73 -18.20 8.41
N PRO A 23 -0.63 -18.93 8.10
CA PRO A 23 0.36 -19.27 9.10
C PRO A 23 1.01 -17.99 9.68
N GLU A 24 1.69 -18.16 10.81
CA GLU A 24 2.26 -17.05 11.58
C GLU A 24 3.07 -16.08 10.72
N ASP A 25 3.91 -16.59 9.83
CA ASP A 25 4.80 -15.77 9.01
C ASP A 25 4.07 -14.97 7.90
N VAL A 26 2.88 -15.42 7.48
CA VAL A 26 1.97 -14.66 6.59
C VAL A 26 1.29 -13.55 7.39
N LEU A 27 0.81 -13.86 8.60
CA LEU A 27 0.20 -12.86 9.49
C LEU A 27 1.20 -11.77 9.88
N GLN A 28 2.45 -12.14 10.18
CA GLN A 28 3.54 -11.19 10.46
C GLN A 28 3.77 -10.23 9.29
N ARG A 29 3.76 -10.73 8.05
CA ARG A 29 3.92 -9.92 6.84
C ARG A 29 2.72 -9.00 6.57
N ILE A 30 1.50 -9.47 6.80
CA ILE A 30 0.30 -8.59 6.74
C ILE A 30 0.44 -7.45 7.77
N GLY A 31 0.91 -7.77 8.98
CA GLY A 31 1.21 -6.77 10.01
C GLY A 31 2.29 -5.79 9.55
N ALA A 32 3.40 -6.28 8.99
CA ALA A 32 4.48 -5.45 8.46
C ALA A 32 4.00 -4.52 7.33
N LEU A 33 3.24 -5.04 6.36
CA LEU A 33 2.63 -4.24 5.29
C LEU A 33 1.75 -3.13 5.87
N THR A 34 0.91 -3.45 6.86
CA THR A 34 0.01 -2.48 7.49
C THR A 34 0.79 -1.37 8.18
N LEU A 35 1.85 -1.70 8.92
CA LEU A 35 2.71 -0.73 9.60
C LEU A 35 3.47 0.17 8.62
N VAL A 36 4.14 -0.43 7.62
CA VAL A 36 4.92 0.31 6.63
C VAL A 36 4.02 1.20 5.78
N TRP A 37 2.82 0.72 5.40
CA TRP A 37 1.85 1.55 4.68
C TRP A 37 1.36 2.73 5.52
N GLY A 38 1.08 2.55 6.81
CA GLY A 38 0.73 3.66 7.71
C GLY A 38 1.86 4.69 7.84
N GLN A 39 3.12 4.23 7.82
CA GLN A 39 4.28 5.12 7.79
C GLN A 39 4.40 5.88 6.47
N PHE A 40 4.07 5.25 5.34
CA PHE A 40 3.97 5.92 4.05
C PHE A 40 2.91 7.01 4.07
N GLU A 41 1.67 6.72 4.52
CA GLU A 41 0.58 7.69 4.59
C GLU A 41 0.95 8.92 5.44
N SER A 42 1.51 8.70 6.63
CA SER A 42 1.94 9.77 7.54
C SER A 42 3.04 10.65 6.92
N ASN A 43 4.01 10.02 6.25
CA ASN A 43 5.06 10.78 5.56
C ASN A 43 4.52 11.50 4.31
N LEU A 44 3.63 10.87 3.56
CA LEU A 44 3.02 11.43 2.36
C LEU A 44 2.29 12.73 2.68
N GLU A 45 1.48 12.75 3.75
CA GLU A 45 0.73 13.95 4.15
C GLU A 45 1.65 15.16 4.35
N THR A 46 2.68 15.01 5.18
CA THR A 46 3.65 16.09 5.41
C THR A 46 4.47 16.43 4.17
N THR A 47 4.66 15.47 3.26
CA THR A 47 5.35 15.68 1.98
C THR A 47 4.52 16.55 1.05
N ILE A 48 3.21 16.30 0.94
CA ILE A 48 2.34 17.09 0.07
C ILE A 48 2.16 18.52 0.59
N TRP A 49 2.15 18.73 1.91
CA TRP A 49 2.24 20.09 2.48
C TRP A 49 3.52 20.80 2.04
N ALA A 50 4.68 20.13 2.13
CA ALA A 50 5.95 20.70 1.72
C ALA A 50 6.02 21.00 0.21
N LEU A 51 5.47 20.11 -0.63
CA LEU A 51 5.39 20.30 -2.08
C LEU A 51 4.55 21.52 -2.46
N ARG A 52 3.43 21.73 -1.73
CA ARG A 52 2.54 22.88 -1.90
C ARG A 52 3.03 24.15 -1.21
N ALA A 53 4.03 24.04 -0.34
CA ALA A 53 4.46 25.09 0.58
C ALA A 53 3.32 25.58 1.50
N ASP A 54 2.49 24.64 1.99
CA ASP A 54 1.39 24.93 2.90
C ASP A 54 1.93 25.26 4.32
N GLU A 55 1.43 26.34 4.92
CA GLU A 55 1.66 26.68 6.33
C GLU A 55 0.55 26.10 7.22
N VAL A 56 0.79 24.94 7.83
CA VAL A 56 -0.25 24.19 8.57
C VAL A 56 -0.25 24.44 10.09
N ALA A 57 0.72 25.19 10.61
CA ALA A 57 0.84 25.42 12.05
C ALA A 57 -0.36 26.21 12.59
N GLY A 58 -1.05 25.65 13.59
CA GLY A 58 -2.18 26.30 14.26
C GLY A 58 -3.50 26.33 13.46
N ILE A 59 -3.55 25.69 12.28
CA ILE A 59 -4.75 25.59 11.46
C ILE A 59 -5.09 24.14 11.15
N ARG A 60 -6.36 23.88 10.81
CA ARG A 60 -6.79 22.57 10.31
C ARG A 60 -6.31 22.40 8.86
N PRO A 61 -5.46 21.42 8.54
CA PRO A 61 -4.95 21.26 7.19
C PRO A 61 -6.06 20.80 6.24
N TRP A 62 -5.89 21.03 4.94
CA TRP A 62 -6.87 20.58 3.94
C TRP A 62 -6.91 19.05 3.80
N THR A 63 -5.82 18.39 4.17
CA THR A 63 -5.67 16.93 4.13
C THR A 63 -6.69 16.24 5.04
N ASP A 64 -7.14 16.87 6.13
CA ASP A 64 -8.24 16.38 6.98
C ASP A 64 -9.56 16.12 6.24
N LYS A 65 -9.78 16.75 5.08
CA LYS A 65 -11.02 16.66 4.30
C LYS A 65 -10.88 15.82 3.03
N THR A 66 -9.67 15.34 2.73
CA THR A 66 -9.37 14.62 1.50
C THR A 66 -8.90 13.21 1.81
N SER A 67 -9.00 12.33 0.81
CA SER A 67 -8.62 10.93 1.00
C SER A 67 -7.12 10.73 0.75
N VAL A 68 -6.55 9.67 1.32
CA VAL A 68 -5.18 9.22 0.98
C VAL A 68 -5.01 9.03 -0.53
N SER A 69 -6.05 8.59 -1.24
CA SER A 69 -6.00 8.47 -2.71
C SER A 69 -5.81 9.82 -3.41
N ASP A 70 -6.35 10.90 -2.86
CA ASP A 70 -6.14 12.25 -3.37
C ASP A 70 -4.71 12.72 -3.09
N TRP A 71 -4.17 12.40 -1.90
CA TRP A 71 -2.79 12.71 -1.54
C TRP A 71 -1.78 11.99 -2.44
N ILE A 72 -2.06 10.72 -2.77
CA ILE A 72 -1.23 9.95 -3.70
C ILE A 72 -1.25 10.60 -5.09
N ARG A 73 -2.42 11.05 -5.58
CA ARG A 73 -2.51 11.77 -6.85
C ARG A 73 -1.79 13.12 -6.81
N GLU A 74 -1.84 13.81 -5.67
CA GLU A 74 -1.13 15.06 -5.44
C GLU A 74 0.38 14.88 -5.57
N LEU A 75 0.95 13.81 -5.00
CA LEU A 75 2.37 13.46 -5.15
C LEU A 75 2.80 13.40 -6.62
N GLY A 76 1.97 12.82 -7.48
CA GLY A 76 2.28 12.59 -8.90
C GLY A 76 2.10 13.80 -9.82
N LYS A 77 1.74 14.97 -9.29
CA LYS A 77 1.60 16.19 -10.09
C LYS A 77 2.95 16.69 -10.63
N PRO A 78 2.96 17.46 -11.74
CA PRO A 78 4.17 18.06 -12.28
C PRO A 78 4.62 19.25 -11.41
N TRP A 79 5.42 18.97 -10.38
CA TRP A 79 5.96 19.99 -9.48
C TRP A 79 7.07 20.79 -10.17
N SER A 80 6.75 22.02 -10.59
CA SER A 80 7.65 22.91 -11.34
C SER A 80 8.98 23.20 -10.63
N ARG A 81 9.03 23.08 -9.30
CA ARG A 81 10.26 23.21 -8.51
C ARG A 81 11.28 22.09 -8.72
N PHE A 82 10.86 20.97 -9.31
CA PHE A 82 11.71 19.82 -9.57
C PHE A 82 12.01 19.68 -11.05
N PRO A 83 13.19 19.18 -11.44
CA PRO A 83 13.49 18.88 -12.82
C PRO A 83 12.64 17.70 -13.32
N VAL A 84 12.42 17.64 -14.63
CA VAL A 84 11.55 16.63 -15.28
C VAL A 84 11.84 15.18 -14.83
N PRO A 85 13.11 14.72 -14.71
CA PRO A 85 13.38 13.35 -14.25
C PRO A 85 12.85 13.05 -12.85
N ALA A 86 12.92 14.02 -11.93
CA ALA A 86 12.37 13.84 -10.58
C ALA A 86 10.83 13.83 -10.62
N GLN A 87 10.21 14.70 -11.41
CA GLN A 87 8.74 14.70 -11.59
C GLN A 87 8.23 13.35 -12.11
N GLN A 88 8.92 12.76 -13.09
CA GLN A 88 8.57 11.44 -13.65
C GLN A 88 8.62 10.34 -12.58
N ILE A 89 9.58 10.40 -11.66
CA ILE A 89 9.70 9.41 -10.58
C ILE A 89 8.56 9.58 -9.57
N LEU A 90 8.20 10.81 -9.22
CA LEU A 90 7.04 11.07 -8.34
C LEU A 90 5.73 10.61 -8.99
N GLN A 91 5.56 10.83 -10.29
CA GLN A 91 4.42 10.33 -11.04
C GLN A 91 4.37 8.79 -11.04
N MET A 92 5.49 8.13 -11.29
CA MET A 92 5.57 6.67 -11.28
C MET A 92 5.29 6.10 -9.88
N ALA A 93 5.82 6.73 -8.83
CA ALA A 93 5.55 6.38 -7.44
C ALA A 93 4.07 6.57 -7.08
N SER A 94 3.44 7.66 -7.55
CA SER A 94 2.00 7.89 -7.38
C SER A 94 1.17 6.75 -8.00
N LEU A 95 1.50 6.35 -9.23
CA LEU A 95 0.82 5.21 -9.87
C LEU A 95 1.04 3.91 -9.09
N ALA A 96 2.28 3.60 -8.71
CA ALA A 96 2.60 2.42 -7.90
C ALA A 96 1.83 2.40 -6.57
N ALA A 97 1.74 3.55 -5.88
CA ALA A 97 0.99 3.69 -4.64
C ALA A 97 -0.52 3.48 -4.83
N LEU A 98 -1.12 3.95 -5.93
CA LEU A 98 -2.54 3.70 -6.22
C LEU A 98 -2.82 2.20 -6.40
N ASP A 99 -1.96 1.49 -7.12
CA ASP A 99 -2.12 0.05 -7.33
C ASP A 99 -1.91 -0.73 -6.03
N LEU A 100 -0.87 -0.40 -5.26
CA LEU A 100 -0.62 -1.03 -3.96
C LEU A 100 -1.73 -0.73 -2.94
N MET A 101 -2.30 0.48 -2.97
CA MET A 101 -3.42 0.86 -2.12
C MET A 101 -4.66 -0.02 -2.37
N ASP A 102 -4.95 -0.35 -3.63
CA ASP A 102 -6.06 -1.27 -3.96
C ASP A 102 -5.81 -2.66 -3.36
N TYR A 103 -4.61 -3.22 -3.53
CA TYR A 103 -4.22 -4.51 -2.94
C TYR A 103 -4.31 -4.49 -1.40
N ARG A 104 -3.69 -3.50 -0.75
CA ARG A 104 -3.72 -3.31 0.71
C ARG A 104 -5.14 -3.14 1.23
N HIS A 105 -6.02 -2.45 0.51
CA HIS A 105 -7.42 -2.33 0.92
C HIS A 105 -8.14 -3.67 0.92
N ALA A 106 -7.88 -4.55 -0.05
CA ALA A 106 -8.40 -5.90 -0.02
C ALA A 106 -7.83 -6.69 1.16
N VAL A 107 -6.51 -6.71 1.35
CA VAL A 107 -5.87 -7.45 2.45
C VAL A 107 -6.37 -7.03 3.84
N VAL A 108 -6.59 -5.73 4.08
CA VAL A 108 -6.94 -5.22 5.42
C VAL A 108 -8.45 -5.10 5.66
N HIS A 109 -9.25 -4.89 4.61
CA HIS A 109 -10.69 -4.62 4.74
C HIS A 109 -11.60 -5.59 3.96
N GLY A 110 -11.02 -6.49 3.17
CA GLY A 110 -11.76 -7.47 2.38
C GLY A 110 -12.34 -8.60 3.24
N ALA A 111 -13.34 -9.28 2.67
CA ALA A 111 -13.81 -10.55 3.21
C ALA A 111 -12.76 -11.63 2.93
N MET A 112 -12.34 -12.32 3.97
CA MET A 112 -11.38 -13.42 3.86
C MET A 112 -12.08 -14.67 3.29
N LEU A 113 -11.48 -15.24 2.26
CA LEU A 113 -11.78 -16.58 1.78
C LEU A 113 -10.65 -17.52 2.19
N ALA A 114 -10.98 -18.44 3.11
CA ALA A 114 -10.04 -19.43 3.59
C ALA A 114 -9.67 -20.42 2.47
N SER A 115 -8.39 -20.71 2.33
CA SER A 115 -7.88 -21.71 1.40
C SER A 115 -6.54 -22.23 1.92
N PRO A 116 -6.32 -23.55 1.98
CA PRO A 116 -5.04 -24.10 2.45
C PRO A 116 -3.84 -23.74 1.57
N THR A 117 -4.06 -23.44 0.28
CA THR A 117 -3.00 -23.24 -0.71
C THR A 117 -2.88 -21.80 -1.18
N MET A 118 -4.00 -21.08 -1.27
CA MET A 118 -4.04 -19.74 -1.83
C MET A 118 -5.19 -18.96 -1.19
N PRO A 119 -5.04 -18.53 0.08
CA PRO A 119 -6.02 -17.67 0.71
C PRO A 119 -6.15 -16.36 -0.06
N THR A 120 -7.35 -15.79 -0.02
CA THR A 120 -7.69 -14.58 -0.79
C THR A 120 -8.54 -13.65 0.06
N PHE A 121 -8.34 -12.35 -0.09
CA PHE A 121 -9.28 -11.36 0.40
C PHE A 121 -10.06 -10.76 -0.76
N ILE A 122 -11.38 -10.58 -0.61
CA ILE A 122 -12.23 -9.93 -1.61
C ILE A 122 -12.81 -8.65 -1.03
N ARG A 123 -12.50 -7.52 -1.67
CA ARG A 123 -13.10 -6.22 -1.38
C ARG A 123 -14.36 -6.04 -2.22
N ASN A 124 -15.42 -5.49 -1.62
CA ASN A 124 -16.71 -5.24 -2.26
C ASN A 124 -17.31 -6.45 -3.01
N PRO A 125 -17.32 -7.65 -2.44
CA PRO A 125 -17.95 -8.81 -3.08
C PRO A 125 -19.44 -8.55 -3.34
N ALA A 126 -19.95 -9.11 -4.45
CA ALA A 126 -21.37 -9.16 -4.76
C ALA A 126 -21.89 -10.57 -4.44
N TRP A 127 -22.52 -10.76 -3.28
CA TRP A 127 -22.91 -12.09 -2.79
C TRP A 127 -24.23 -12.59 -3.36
N HIS A 128 -25.12 -11.66 -3.72
CA HIS A 128 -26.50 -11.93 -4.11
C HIS A 128 -26.90 -11.18 -5.40
N GLY A 129 -25.91 -10.78 -6.21
CA GLY A 129 -26.14 -10.03 -7.45
C GLY A 129 -26.39 -8.53 -7.24
N GLU A 130 -26.14 -8.01 -6.03
CA GLU A 130 -26.24 -6.59 -5.74
C GLU A 130 -25.20 -5.76 -6.51
N VAL A 131 -25.62 -4.60 -7.01
CA VAL A 131 -24.71 -3.66 -7.68
C VAL A 131 -23.97 -2.84 -6.62
N ARG A 132 -22.66 -3.00 -6.54
CA ARG A 132 -21.80 -2.26 -5.60
C ARG A 132 -21.40 -0.91 -6.17
N LYS A 133 -21.32 0.12 -5.31
CA LYS A 133 -20.81 1.46 -5.69
C LYS A 133 -19.35 1.43 -6.17
N ARG A 134 -18.55 0.53 -5.61
CA ARG A 134 -17.13 0.35 -5.92
C ARG A 134 -16.91 -1.04 -6.53
N PRO A 135 -15.97 -1.20 -7.47
CA PRO A 135 -15.69 -2.48 -8.08
C PRO A 135 -15.19 -3.49 -7.04
N SER A 136 -15.46 -4.76 -7.32
CA SER A 136 -14.84 -5.87 -6.60
C SER A 136 -13.35 -5.93 -6.94
N HIS A 137 -12.54 -6.30 -5.96
CA HIS A 137 -11.12 -6.56 -6.16
C HIS A 137 -10.68 -7.64 -5.18
N ASP A 138 -10.00 -8.65 -5.68
CA ASP A 138 -9.45 -9.74 -4.90
C ASP A 138 -7.93 -9.63 -4.79
N ALA A 139 -7.42 -10.06 -3.65
CA ALA A 139 -6.01 -10.07 -3.33
C ALA A 139 -5.62 -11.44 -2.81
N HIS A 140 -4.88 -12.19 -3.62
CA HIS A 140 -4.20 -13.39 -3.17
C HIS A 140 -3.09 -13.01 -2.19
N VAL A 141 -2.89 -13.86 -1.18
CA VAL A 141 -1.85 -13.65 -0.17
C VAL A 141 -1.03 -14.90 0.00
N ASP A 142 0.27 -14.73 -0.16
CA ASP A 142 1.29 -15.68 0.22
C ASP A 142 2.55 -14.91 0.66
N ARG A 143 3.60 -15.63 1.02
CA ARG A 143 4.86 -15.05 1.48
C ARG A 143 5.46 -14.09 0.46
N ASN A 144 5.55 -14.50 -0.81
CA ASN A 144 6.17 -13.74 -1.87
C ASN A 144 5.34 -12.51 -2.25
N LEU A 145 4.02 -12.66 -2.40
CA LEU A 145 3.12 -11.55 -2.71
C LEU A 145 3.18 -10.46 -1.62
N LEU A 146 3.22 -10.89 -0.34
CA LEU A 146 3.33 -9.94 0.76
C LEU A 146 4.73 -9.31 0.85
N ASP A 147 5.80 -10.05 0.56
CA ASP A 147 7.16 -9.50 0.49
C ASP A 147 7.28 -8.43 -0.61
N MET A 148 6.68 -8.66 -1.78
CA MET A 148 6.56 -7.65 -2.85
C MET A 148 5.78 -6.41 -2.42
N ALA A 149 4.67 -6.60 -1.69
CA ALA A 149 3.86 -5.50 -1.18
C ALA A 149 4.65 -4.66 -0.16
N ILE A 150 5.40 -5.32 0.72
CA ILE A 150 6.24 -4.67 1.74
C ILE A 150 7.39 -3.88 1.08
N ASP A 151 8.14 -4.47 0.13
CA ASP A 151 9.22 -3.75 -0.58
C ASP A 151 8.68 -2.53 -1.34
N SER A 152 7.51 -2.69 -1.98
CA SER A 152 6.83 -1.58 -2.66
C SER A 152 6.44 -0.48 -1.68
N ALA A 153 5.82 -0.80 -0.54
CA ALA A 153 5.41 0.18 0.47
C ALA A 153 6.63 0.90 1.08
N TRP A 154 7.72 0.18 1.33
CA TRP A 154 8.96 0.76 1.84
C TRP A 154 9.61 1.72 0.84
N THR A 155 9.66 1.32 -0.44
CA THR A 155 10.13 2.20 -1.53
C THR A 155 9.31 3.49 -1.58
N LEU A 156 7.99 3.41 -1.44
CA LEU A 156 7.11 4.58 -1.42
C LEU A 156 7.36 5.48 -0.19
N CYS A 157 7.64 4.91 0.98
CA CYS A 157 8.09 5.68 2.15
C CYS A 157 9.36 6.49 1.83
N GLN A 158 10.35 5.84 1.20
CA GLN A 158 11.60 6.49 0.83
C GLN A 158 11.36 7.63 -0.16
N VAL A 159 10.48 7.45 -1.15
CA VAL A 159 10.10 8.51 -2.09
C VAL A 159 9.49 9.71 -1.35
N ALA A 160 8.52 9.48 -0.46
CA ALA A 160 7.87 10.56 0.28
C ALA A 160 8.87 11.36 1.11
N VAL A 161 9.68 10.68 1.93
CA VAL A 161 10.70 11.32 2.78
C VAL A 161 11.73 12.08 1.94
N THR A 162 12.18 11.50 0.83
CA THR A 162 13.18 12.11 -0.07
C THR A 162 12.60 13.34 -0.77
N ALA A 163 11.36 13.28 -1.24
CA ALA A 163 10.67 14.39 -1.87
C ALA A 163 10.45 15.56 -0.90
N ARG A 164 10.07 15.27 0.34
CA ARG A 164 9.97 16.27 1.42
C ARG A 164 11.33 16.93 1.69
N GLY A 165 12.38 16.11 1.82
CA GLY A 165 13.75 16.61 1.99
C GLY A 165 14.19 17.53 0.85
N ALA A 166 13.88 17.16 -0.39
CA ALA A 166 14.17 17.96 -1.58
C ALA A 166 13.41 19.30 -1.64
N CYS A 167 12.32 19.46 -0.89
CA CYS A 167 11.64 20.75 -0.75
C CYS A 167 12.40 21.72 0.18
N ALA A 168 13.16 21.20 1.15
CA ALA A 168 13.93 21.99 2.10
C ALA A 168 15.36 22.27 1.61
N ASP A 169 16.00 21.26 1.00
CA ASP A 169 17.31 21.36 0.35
C ASP A 169 17.15 20.86 -1.11
N PRO A 170 17.16 21.74 -2.14
CA PRO A 170 16.83 21.42 -3.55
C PRO A 170 17.74 20.40 -4.27
N LYS A 171 18.32 19.44 -3.57
CA LYS A 171 19.11 18.32 -4.10
C LYS A 171 18.19 17.20 -4.59
N THR A 172 17.65 17.39 -5.78
CA THR A 172 16.75 16.42 -6.43
C THR A 172 17.44 15.17 -6.96
N SER A 173 18.78 15.10 -6.93
CA SER A 173 19.56 13.91 -7.31
C SER A 173 19.18 12.68 -6.47
N SER A 174 18.81 12.91 -5.20
CA SER A 174 18.30 11.89 -4.29
C SER A 174 17.01 11.24 -4.81
N ILE A 175 16.05 12.04 -5.28
CA ILE A 175 14.82 11.54 -5.93
C ILE A 175 15.18 10.74 -7.18
N VAL A 176 16.07 11.29 -8.02
CA VAL A 176 16.48 10.64 -9.28
C VAL A 176 17.12 9.27 -9.05
N SER A 177 17.88 9.12 -7.96
CA SER A 177 18.51 7.85 -7.60
C SER A 177 17.52 6.71 -7.29
N LEU A 178 16.27 7.04 -6.96
CA LEU A 178 15.22 6.07 -6.64
C LEU A 178 14.57 5.44 -7.89
N LYS A 179 14.96 5.85 -9.11
CA LYS A 179 14.31 5.42 -10.36
C LYS A 179 14.15 3.90 -10.48
N SER A 180 15.20 3.12 -10.24
CA SER A 180 15.17 1.65 -10.35
C SER A 180 14.26 1.02 -9.30
N HIS A 181 14.29 1.52 -8.07
CA HIS A 181 13.45 1.07 -6.98
C HIS A 181 11.97 1.34 -7.27
N VAL A 182 11.63 2.55 -7.72
CA VAL A 182 10.25 2.93 -8.06
C VAL A 182 9.74 2.15 -9.26
N ALA A 183 10.57 1.90 -10.28
CA ALA A 183 10.20 1.06 -11.41
C ALA A 183 9.89 -0.38 -10.96
N ARG A 184 10.69 -0.96 -10.06
CA ARG A 184 10.43 -2.27 -9.48
C ARG A 184 9.15 -2.28 -8.66
N ALA A 185 8.95 -1.30 -7.77
CA ALA A 185 7.73 -1.16 -6.97
C ALA A 185 6.49 -1.01 -7.85
N ARG A 186 6.60 -0.29 -8.97
CA ARG A 186 5.52 -0.17 -9.96
C ARG A 186 5.17 -1.50 -10.59
N SER A 187 6.17 -2.29 -10.99
CA SER A 187 5.97 -3.63 -11.55
C SER A 187 5.29 -4.56 -10.54
N MET A 188 5.83 -4.63 -9.32
CA MET A 188 5.30 -5.48 -8.24
C MET A 188 3.87 -5.08 -7.86
N ALA A 189 3.60 -3.79 -7.66
CA ALA A 189 2.25 -3.32 -7.33
C ALA A 189 1.24 -3.61 -8.46
N ASN A 190 1.68 -3.55 -9.71
CA ASN A 190 0.82 -3.88 -10.86
C ASN A 190 0.49 -5.38 -10.90
N GLU A 191 1.48 -6.24 -10.67
CA GLU A 191 1.29 -7.69 -10.54
C GLU A 191 0.31 -8.02 -9.40
N LEU A 192 0.53 -7.48 -8.21
CA LEU A 192 -0.35 -7.67 -7.05
C LEU A 192 -1.80 -7.27 -7.32
N ARG A 193 -2.02 -6.20 -8.08
CA ARG A 193 -3.35 -5.72 -8.43
C ARG A 193 -4.06 -6.60 -9.47
N HIS A 194 -3.31 -7.22 -10.38
CA HIS A 194 -3.87 -7.89 -11.55
C HIS A 194 -3.65 -9.40 -11.56
N LEU A 195 -3.10 -9.97 -10.49
CA LEU A 195 -2.72 -11.38 -10.44
C LEU A 195 -3.85 -12.33 -10.85
N THR A 196 -5.09 -12.08 -10.41
CA THR A 196 -6.25 -12.92 -10.77
C THR A 196 -6.57 -12.89 -12.26
N VAL A 197 -6.45 -11.71 -12.88
CA VAL A 197 -6.62 -11.55 -14.33
C VAL A 197 -5.49 -12.27 -15.05
N LEU A 198 -4.23 -12.09 -14.61
CA LEU A 198 -3.06 -12.74 -15.19
C LEU A 198 -3.16 -14.28 -15.14
N ILE A 199 -3.55 -14.85 -13.99
CA ILE A 199 -3.75 -16.30 -13.83
C ILE A 199 -4.88 -16.83 -14.73
N SER A 200 -5.91 -16.02 -14.98
CA SER A 200 -7.05 -16.40 -15.81
C SER A 200 -6.72 -16.33 -17.31
N ASP A 201 -5.96 -15.31 -17.72
CA ASP A 201 -5.53 -15.11 -19.11
C ASP A 201 -4.47 -16.15 -19.53
N GLU A 202 -3.63 -16.65 -18.63
CA GLU A 202 -2.67 -17.73 -18.93
C GLU A 202 -3.31 -19.10 -19.18
N LYS A 203 -4.61 -19.28 -18.90
CA LYS A 203 -5.32 -20.55 -19.05
C LYS A 203 -6.11 -20.67 -20.36
N TYR A 204 -6.07 -19.65 -21.23
CA TYR A 204 -6.75 -19.61 -22.53
C TYR A 204 -5.79 -19.20 -23.66
#